data_AF-A0A3C1GUW5-F1
#
_entry.id   AF-A0A3C1GUW5-F1
#
_cell.length_a   1.000
_cell.length_b   1.000
_cell.length_c   1.000
_cell.angle_alpha   90.00
_cell.angle_beta   90.00
_cell.angle_gamma   90.00
#
_symmetry.space_group_name_H-M   'P 1'
#
loop_
_entity.id
_entity.type
_entity.pdbx_description
1 polymer ?
#
loop_
_entity_poly.entity_id
_entity_poly.type
_entity_poly.pdbx_seq_one_letter_code
_entity_poly.pdbx_strand_id
1 'polypeptide(L)'
;MTFRTNLSPYVTFIEKSIKNDLPVSFLVIDKGEEENLENQTWYTLVAIESSDDSKRVFVDVLSENEIKRVDLMKWYQTSLGGGGFVSSVLEK
;
A
#
# COMPACT_ATOMS: atom_id res chain seq x y z
N MET A 1 3.50 -4.87 -21.62
CA MET A 1 2.86 -4.56 -20.33
C MET A 1 2.77 -5.85 -19.55
N THR A 2 3.45 -5.92 -18.39
CA THR A 2 3.38 -7.09 -17.50
C THR A 2 2.33 -6.79 -16.46
N PHE A 3 1.18 -7.46 -16.53
CA PHE A 3 0.13 -7.27 -15.53
C PHE A 3 0.54 -7.98 -14.25
N ARG A 4 0.58 -7.22 -13.15
CA ARG A 4 0.88 -7.78 -11.83
C ARG A 4 -0.39 -8.41 -11.28
N THR A 5 -0.36 -9.71 -11.01
CA THR A 5 -1.58 -10.49 -10.69
C THR A 5 -1.66 -10.96 -9.25
N ASN A 6 -0.55 -10.99 -8.52
CA ASN A 6 -0.51 -11.53 -7.16
C ASN A 6 -0.05 -10.49 -6.14
N LEU A 7 -1.01 -9.83 -5.48
CA LEU A 7 -0.77 -8.87 -4.41
C LEU A 7 -0.52 -9.54 -3.05
N SER A 8 -0.87 -10.82 -2.89
CA SER A 8 -0.88 -11.52 -1.59
C SER A 8 0.42 -11.42 -0.79
N PRO A 9 1.64 -11.55 -1.38
CA PRO A 9 2.88 -11.39 -0.63
C PRO A 9 3.02 -10.01 0.03
N TYR A 10 2.53 -8.96 -0.64
CA TYR A 10 2.55 -7.59 -0.11
C TYR A 10 1.50 -7.40 0.98
N VAL A 11 0.31 -7.98 0.81
CA VAL A 11 -0.73 -8.00 1.86
C VAL A 11 -0.19 -8.65 3.12
N THR A 12 0.40 -9.84 3.02
CA THR A 12 1.00 -10.54 4.16
C THR A 12 2.10 -9.72 4.83
N PHE A 13 2.93 -9.01 4.05
CA PHE A 13 3.94 -8.11 4.58
C PHE A 13 3.33 -6.94 5.37
N ILE A 14 2.32 -6.28 4.83
CA ILE A 14 1.65 -5.13 5.46
C ILE A 14 0.92 -5.57 6.72
N GLU A 15 0.12 -6.64 6.66
CA GLU A 15 -0.62 -7.19 7.80
C GLU A 15 0.34 -7.58 8.94
N LYS A 16 1.44 -8.26 8.61
CA LYS A 16 2.45 -8.63 9.60
C LYS A 16 3.06 -7.39 10.24
N SER A 17 3.37 -6.36 9.46
CA SER A 17 3.98 -5.12 9.98
C SER A 17 3.03 -4.39 10.93
N ILE A 18 1.79 -4.13 10.50
CA ILE A 18 0.77 -3.47 11.32
C ILE A 18 0.47 -4.26 12.59
N LYS A 19 0.37 -5.60 12.51
CA LYS A 19 0.12 -6.45 13.68
C LYS A 19 1.24 -6.37 14.72
N ASN A 20 2.46 -6.02 14.32
CA ASN A 20 3.60 -5.81 15.22
C ASN A 20 3.78 -4.34 15.61
N ASP A 21 2.79 -3.49 15.38
CA ASP A 21 2.84 -2.05 15.67
C ASP A 21 4.00 -1.34 14.94
N LEU A 22 4.33 -1.82 13.73
CA LEU A 22 5.35 -1.23 12.87
C LEU A 22 4.69 -0.41 11.77
N PRO A 23 4.98 0.91 11.67
CA PRO A 23 4.46 1.72 10.58
C PRO A 23 5.04 1.25 9.25
N VAL A 24 4.20 1.27 8.20
CA VAL A 24 4.61 0.90 6.85
C VAL A 24 4.67 2.16 5.99
N SER A 25 5.86 2.53 5.53
CA SER A 25 6.03 3.56 4.51
C SER A 25 5.69 2.98 3.14
N PHE A 26 4.88 3.70 2.37
CA PHE A 26 4.42 3.33 1.03
C PHE A 26 4.90 4.36 0.02
N LEU A 27 5.83 3.96 -0.85
CA LEU A 27 6.28 4.76 -1.98
C LEU A 27 5.36 4.50 -3.18
N VAL A 28 4.79 5.57 -3.73
CA VAL A 28 4.09 5.57 -5.01
C VAL A 28 4.98 6.25 -6.04
N ILE A 29 5.54 5.48 -6.97
CA ILE A 29 6.26 6.05 -8.12
C ILE A 29 5.23 6.51 -9.16
N ASP A 30 4.23 5.66 -9.38
CA ASP A 30 3.11 5.87 -10.30
C ASP A 30 1.80 5.43 -9.64
N LYS A 31 0.81 6.31 -9.62
CA LYS A 31 -0.49 6.08 -9.00
C LYS A 31 -1.44 5.21 -9.83
N GLY A 32 -1.16 5.04 -11.13
CA GLY A 32 -2.09 4.38 -12.03
C GLY A 32 -3.45 5.09 -12.06
N GLU A 33 -4.53 4.33 -11.89
CA GLU A 33 -5.91 4.85 -11.86
C GLU A 33 -6.44 5.12 -10.45
N GLU A 34 -5.63 4.96 -9.40
CA GLU A 34 -6.05 5.23 -8.02
C GLU A 34 -5.95 6.73 -7.72
N GLU A 35 -7.11 7.39 -7.56
CA GLU A 35 -7.21 8.85 -7.48
C GLU A 35 -6.78 9.41 -6.12
N ASN A 36 -6.81 8.59 -5.06
CA ASN A 36 -6.40 9.02 -3.73
C ASN A 36 -4.88 9.03 -3.53
N LEU A 37 -4.12 8.61 -4.53
CA LEU A 37 -2.66 8.64 -4.54
C LEU A 37 -2.12 9.72 -5.48
N GLU A 38 -0.89 10.14 -5.22
CA GLU A 38 -0.11 11.05 -6.05
C GLU A 38 1.18 10.38 -6.51
N ASN A 39 1.65 10.75 -7.70
CA ASN A 39 2.91 10.25 -8.24
C ASN A 39 4.09 10.74 -7.40
N GLN A 40 5.16 9.95 -7.37
CA GLN A 40 6.43 10.27 -6.69
C GLN A 40 6.26 10.71 -5.22
N THR A 41 5.31 10.10 -4.52
CA THR A 41 4.91 10.51 -3.17
C THR A 41 5.08 9.36 -2.18
N TRP A 42 5.47 9.71 -0.96
CA TRP A 42 5.51 8.79 0.17
C TRP A 42 4.28 8.99 1.06
N TYR A 43 3.72 7.88 1.50
CA TYR A 43 2.64 7.84 2.47
C TYR A 43 3.02 6.95 3.66
N THR A 44 2.34 7.16 4.79
CA THR A 44 2.38 6.20 5.91
C THR A 44 1.09 5.39 5.91
N LEU A 45 1.19 4.09 5.66
CA LEU A 45 0.08 3.16 5.72
C LEU A 45 -0.19 2.80 7.18
N VAL A 46 -1.42 3.05 7.64
CA VAL A 46 -1.83 2.94 9.04
C VAL A 46 -2.88 1.86 9.30
N ALA A 47 -3.60 1.42 8.27
CA ALA A 47 -4.54 0.31 8.35
C ALA A 47 -4.63 -0.48 7.04
N ILE A 48 -5.05 -1.73 7.15
CA ILE A 48 -5.35 -2.61 6.02
C ILE A 48 -6.64 -3.38 6.28
N GLU A 49 -7.44 -3.52 5.23
CA GLU A 49 -8.63 -4.37 5.18
C GLU A 49 -8.55 -5.21 3.91
N SER A 50 -8.43 -6.53 4.08
CA SER A 50 -8.25 -7.50 3.00
C SER A 50 -9.36 -8.56 3.04
N SER A 51 -9.80 -9.05 1.88
CA SER A 51 -10.59 -10.28 1.78
C SER A 51 -9.70 -11.52 1.86
N ASP A 52 -10.28 -12.67 2.25
CA ASP A 52 -9.55 -13.96 2.36
C ASP A 52 -8.77 -14.34 1.10
N ASP A 53 -9.22 -13.91 -0.08
CA ASP A 53 -8.59 -14.17 -1.38
C ASP A 53 -7.70 -13.02 -1.89
N SER A 54 -7.48 -11.98 -1.09
CA SER A 54 -6.72 -10.76 -1.44
C SER A 54 -7.19 -10.07 -2.73
N LYS A 55 -8.42 -10.33 -3.21
CA LYS A 55 -8.97 -9.64 -4.39
C LYS A 55 -9.47 -8.23 -4.08
N ARG A 56 -9.90 -7.99 -2.85
CA ARG A 56 -10.27 -6.66 -2.34
C ARG A 56 -9.31 -6.33 -1.22
N VAL A 57 -8.48 -5.32 -1.45
CA VAL A 57 -7.48 -4.87 -0.49
C VAL A 57 -7.57 -3.36 -0.44
N PHE A 58 -8.05 -2.86 0.68
CA PHE A 58 -8.06 -1.43 0.97
C PHE A 58 -7.04 -1.12 2.04
N VAL A 59 -6.35 0.01 1.88
CA VAL A 59 -5.41 0.52 2.86
C VAL A 59 -5.74 1.96 3.18
N ASP A 60 -5.57 2.32 4.45
CA ASP A 60 -5.66 3.70 4.87
C ASP A 60 -4.25 4.27 4.97
N VAL A 61 -4.03 5.39 4.29
CA VAL A 61 -2.75 6.06 4.22
C VAL A 61 -2.88 7.48 4.78
N LEU A 62 -1.92 7.85 5.62
CA LEU A 62 -1.78 9.22 6.10
C LEU A 62 -1.11 10.05 5.02
N SER A 63 -1.80 11.09 4.59
CA SER A 63 -1.24 12.23 3.86
C SER A 63 -1.04 13.41 4.83
N GLU A 64 -0.44 14.51 4.37
CA GLU A 64 -0.04 15.64 5.22
C GLU A 64 -1.14 16.13 6.19
N ASN A 65 -2.42 16.07 5.79
CA ASN A 65 -3.53 16.62 6.59
C ASN A 65 -4.71 15.65 6.79
N GLU A 66 -4.72 14.48 6.17
CA GLU A 66 -5.87 13.58 6.19
C GLU A 66 -5.51 12.12 5.96
N ILE A 67 -6.39 11.23 6.43
CA ILE A 67 -6.35 9.81 6.11
C ILE A 67 -7.12 9.60 4.80
N LYS A 68 -6.48 8.96 3.82
CA LYS A 68 -7.07 8.59 2.55
C LYS A 68 -7.23 7.08 2.47
N ARG A 69 -8.37 6.61 1.98
CA ARG A 69 -8.60 5.19 1.72
C ARG A 69 -8.27 4.86 0.27
N VAL A 70 -7.43 3.86 0.06
CA VAL A 70 -6.81 3.52 -1.22
C VAL A 70 -7.20 2.09 -1.60
N ASP A 71 -7.65 1.87 -2.84
CA ASP A 71 -7.81 0.52 -3.39
C ASP A 71 -6.44 0.02 -3.86
N LEU A 72 -5.80 -0.80 -3.03
CA LEU A 72 -4.45 -1.27 -3.29
C LEU A 72 -4.38 -2.23 -4.48
N MET A 73 -5.46 -2.98 -4.73
CA MET A 73 -5.53 -3.87 -5.89
C MET A 73 -5.64 -3.04 -7.18
N LYS A 74 -6.49 -2.01 -7.19
CA LYS A 74 -6.59 -1.08 -8.33
C LYS A 74 -5.25 -0.43 -8.64
N TRP A 75 -4.57 0.13 -7.63
CA TRP A 75 -3.23 0.68 -7.80
C TRP A 75 -2.24 -0.36 -8.35
N TYR A 76 -2.20 -1.56 -7.77
CA TYR A 76 -1.27 -2.61 -8.15
C TYR A 76 -1.43 -3.09 -9.60
N GLN A 77 -2.68 -3.12 -10.09
CA GLN A 77 -3.01 -3.56 -11.45
C GLN A 77 -2.80 -2.48 -12.52
N THR A 78 -3.01 -1.21 -12.16
CA THR A 78 -3.04 -0.09 -13.12
C THR A 78 -1.76 0.73 -13.13
N SER A 79 -0.94 0.64 -12.07
CA SER A 79 0.35 1.32 -11.99
C SER A 79 1.40 0.67 -12.91
N LEU A 80 2.00 1.47 -13.78
CA LEU A 80 3.09 1.06 -14.68
C LEU A 80 4.45 1.20 -13.99
N GLY A 81 4.65 2.29 -13.25
CA GLY A 81 5.89 2.55 -12.48
C GLY A 81 5.95 1.82 -11.15
N GLY A 82 4.80 1.44 -10.58
CA GLY A 82 4.70 0.79 -9.28
C GLY A 82 5.13 1.68 -8.12
N GLY A 83 5.91 1.09 -7.24
CA GLY A 83 6.24 1.63 -5.93
C GLY A 83 6.84 0.56 -5.02
N GLY A 84 6.79 0.78 -3.72
CA GLY A 84 7.31 -0.17 -2.74
C GLY A 84 6.83 0.10 -1.32
N PHE A 85 7.01 -0.90 -0.46
CA PHE A 85 6.67 -0.82 0.95
C PHE A 85 7.93 -1.04 1.79
N VAL A 86 8.06 -0.28 2.88
CA VAL A 86 9.16 -0.39 3.83
C VAL A 86 8.57 -0.35 5.23
N SER A 87 8.93 -1.32 6.07
CA SER A 87 8.66 -1.30 7.50
C SER A 87 9.97 -0.98 8.23
N SER A 88 9.94 -0.03 9.14
CA SER A 88 11.11 0.32 9.95
C SER A 88 10.97 -0.28 11.35
N VAL A 89 11.99 -1.01 11.80
CA VAL A 89 12.09 -1.47 13.19
C VAL A 89 13.07 -0.55 13.91
N LEU A 90 12.63 0.05 15.01
CA LEU A 90 13.54 0.73 15.93
C LEU A 90 14.19 -0.34 16.81
N GLU A 91 15.38 -0.80 16.43
CA GLU A 91 16.24 -1.55 17.34
C GLU A 91 16.87 -0.58 18.34
N LYS A 92 16.75 -0.88 19.63
CA LYS A 92 17.37 -0.13 20.73
C LYS A 92 18.79 -0.60 20.98
#